data_AF-A0A2G8RZX6-F1
#
_entry.id   AF-A0A2G8RZX6-F1
#
_cell.length_a   1.000
_cell.length_b   1.000
_cell.length_c   1.000
_cell.angle_alpha   90.00
_cell.angle_beta   90.00
_cell.angle_gamma   90.00
#
_symmetry.space_group_name_H-M   'P 1'
#
loop_
_entity.id
_entity.type
_entity.pdbx_description
1 polymer ?
#
loop_
_entity_poly.entity_id
_entity_poly.type
_entity_poly.pdbx_seq_one_letter_code
_entity_poly.pdbx_strand_id
1 'polypeptide(L)'
;MSRRLETDEMTARYHQQEDYAKRFLARARRITDKDKPNKPITERERQDIRHLVGETLRAATEVRRLRRDIERYYPEADVGHDRAIDWVHDNLLVPGRALLDQFGLEEDPEWMEQVCRPHGVWHYHRMRRSADGLFDTNCEPARACMIDPGDAQQAYFFADVGMAIIDPRPGSTGDFIVQKPMLIVQRWSCLVAANIFTVDAVLSNRANKHEAYFFSGEFYALVNISEDRIVNGPKEIISEWPSLRAAGFKTIDAVLPHPYIPDQAYFFSDKMYALVYYNPGEIKDSIVIGPKVITNEWSSLREAGFHYIDSAMTNPDNPEEAYFFRGSDYVLVNICPGTTDDYIVNGPKLVHTEWPSLRAALFY
;
A
#
# COMPACT_ATOMS: atom_id res chain seq x y z
N MET A 1 -31.15 20.15 9.03
CA MET A 1 -30.93 19.38 10.27
C MET A 1 -29.97 20.20 11.14
N SER A 2 -30.22 20.34 12.46
CA SER A 2 -29.29 21.10 13.31
C SER A 2 -27.98 20.32 13.42
N ARG A 3 -26.82 21.00 13.34
CA ARG A 3 -25.48 20.40 13.41
C ARG A 3 -25.31 19.48 14.61
N ARG A 4 -25.98 19.79 15.73
CA ARG A 4 -26.01 18.99 16.97
C ARG A 4 -26.74 17.65 16.80
N LEU A 5 -27.85 17.64 16.06
CA LEU A 5 -28.65 16.44 15.82
C LEU A 5 -27.86 15.40 14.98
N GLU A 6 -27.10 15.89 14.00
CA GLU A 6 -26.26 15.07 13.13
C GLU A 6 -25.08 14.43 13.88
N THR A 7 -24.43 15.20 14.77
CA THR A 7 -23.41 14.66 15.68
C THR A 7 -23.96 13.57 16.59
N ASP A 8 -25.12 13.80 17.23
CA ASP A 8 -25.74 12.85 18.15
C ASP A 8 -26.11 11.53 17.44
N GLU A 9 -26.63 11.61 16.21
CA GLU A 9 -26.95 10.44 15.39
C GLU A 9 -25.71 9.65 14.97
N MET A 10 -24.64 10.33 14.57
CA MET A 10 -23.39 9.68 14.18
C MET A 10 -22.71 9.00 15.38
N THR A 11 -22.66 9.66 16.54
CA THR A 11 -22.10 9.09 17.77
C THR A 11 -22.93 7.90 18.26
N ALA A 12 -24.26 7.97 18.19
CA ALA A 12 -25.13 6.83 18.52
C ALA A 12 -24.88 5.63 17.59
N ARG A 13 -24.74 5.88 16.28
CA ARG A 13 -24.42 4.83 15.30
C ARG A 13 -23.03 4.25 15.53
N TYR A 14 -22.04 5.06 15.91
CA TYR A 14 -20.71 4.60 16.29
C TYR A 14 -20.78 3.58 17.43
N HIS A 15 -21.40 3.93 18.56
CA HIS A 15 -21.51 3.03 19.71
C HIS A 15 -22.33 1.78 19.41
N GLN A 16 -23.37 1.91 18.59
CA GLN A 16 -24.18 0.76 18.17
C GLN A 16 -23.33 -0.26 17.40
N GLN A 17 -22.50 0.19 16.45
CA GLN A 17 -21.64 -0.69 15.65
C GLN A 17 -20.50 -1.26 16.49
N GLU A 18 -19.98 -0.49 17.45
CA GLU A 18 -18.95 -0.92 18.39
C GLU A 18 -19.46 -2.08 19.26
N ASP A 19 -20.64 -1.93 19.84
CA ASP A 19 -21.31 -2.97 20.61
C ASP A 19 -21.66 -4.20 19.76
N TYR A 20 -22.05 -3.97 18.51
CA TYR A 20 -22.31 -5.05 17.55
C TYR A 20 -21.05 -5.88 17.36
N ALA A 21 -19.93 -5.25 16.97
CA ALA A 21 -18.66 -5.93 16.76
C ALA A 21 -18.19 -6.71 17.99
N LYS A 22 -18.25 -6.10 19.19
CA LYS A 22 -17.90 -6.75 20.47
C LYS A 22 -18.71 -8.03 20.69
N ARG A 23 -20.03 -7.98 20.45
CA ARG A 23 -20.94 -9.13 20.69
C ARG A 23 -20.66 -10.29 19.73
N PHE A 24 -20.42 -10.01 18.46
CA PHE A 24 -20.11 -11.04 17.46
C PHE A 24 -18.77 -11.72 17.76
N LEU A 25 -17.74 -10.93 18.07
CA LEU A 25 -16.43 -11.47 18.42
C LEU A 25 -16.50 -12.33 19.68
N ALA A 26 -17.19 -11.87 20.72
CA ALA A 26 -17.38 -12.64 21.95
C ALA A 26 -18.20 -13.92 21.73
N ARG A 27 -19.09 -13.94 20.75
CA ARG A 27 -19.84 -15.14 20.37
C ARG A 27 -18.97 -16.12 19.59
N ALA A 28 -18.15 -15.63 18.66
CA ALA A 28 -17.17 -16.45 17.94
C ALA A 28 -16.22 -17.13 18.92
N ARG A 29 -15.63 -16.38 19.86
CA ARG A 29 -14.76 -16.91 20.93
C ARG A 29 -15.43 -17.97 21.79
N ARG A 30 -16.72 -17.79 22.14
CA ARG A 30 -17.45 -18.81 22.91
C ARG A 30 -17.66 -20.12 22.16
N ILE A 31 -17.67 -20.11 20.83
CA ILE A 31 -17.73 -21.35 20.04
C ILE A 31 -16.37 -22.06 20.09
N THR A 32 -15.28 -21.29 20.14
CA THR A 32 -13.90 -21.80 20.17
C THR A 32 -13.47 -22.27 21.56
N ASP A 33 -13.96 -21.62 22.61
CA ASP A 33 -13.62 -21.87 24.02
C ASP A 33 -14.45 -23.00 24.66
N LYS A 34 -15.31 -23.72 23.93
CA LYS A 34 -16.06 -24.85 24.50
C LYS A 34 -15.06 -25.87 25.06
N ASP A 35 -15.11 -26.10 26.37
CA ASP A 35 -14.34 -27.05 27.21
C ASP A 35 -14.15 -28.47 26.62
N LYS A 36 -13.46 -28.60 25.50
CA LYS A 36 -13.17 -29.87 24.85
C LYS A 36 -11.74 -29.81 24.32
N PRO A 37 -10.75 -30.11 25.17
CA PRO A 37 -9.33 -30.00 24.82
C PRO A 37 -8.86 -30.97 23.72
N ASN A 38 -9.75 -31.62 22.97
CA ASN A 38 -9.42 -32.53 21.86
C ASN A 38 -10.57 -32.80 20.88
N LYS A 39 -11.65 -31.99 20.84
CA LYS A 39 -12.71 -32.19 19.84
C LYS A 39 -12.51 -31.25 18.65
N PRO A 40 -12.31 -31.75 17.42
CA PRO A 40 -12.26 -30.90 16.24
C PRO A 40 -13.60 -30.17 16.09
N ILE A 41 -13.54 -28.88 15.78
CA ILE A 41 -14.72 -28.07 15.48
C ILE A 41 -15.48 -28.69 14.30
N THR A 42 -16.81 -28.71 14.39
CA THR A 42 -17.64 -29.22 13.30
C THR A 42 -17.66 -28.25 12.12
N GLU A 43 -17.97 -28.73 10.92
CA GLU A 43 -18.13 -27.87 9.73
C GLU A 43 -19.20 -26.79 9.94
N ARG A 44 -20.27 -27.12 10.68
CA ARG A 44 -21.28 -26.15 11.08
C ARG A 44 -20.71 -25.06 12.00
N GLU A 45 -19.90 -25.44 12.99
CA GLU A 45 -19.24 -24.49 13.88
C GLU A 45 -18.21 -23.63 13.13
N ARG A 46 -17.52 -24.17 12.12
CA ARG A 46 -16.69 -23.37 11.19
C ARG A 46 -17.50 -22.31 10.48
N GLN A 47 -18.63 -22.68 9.89
CA GLN A 47 -19.50 -21.74 9.18
C GLN A 47 -20.07 -20.66 10.12
N ASP A 48 -20.45 -21.05 11.34
CA ASP A 48 -20.91 -20.11 12.36
C ASP A 48 -19.78 -19.14 12.78
N ILE A 49 -18.58 -19.64 13.07
CA ILE A 49 -17.41 -18.79 13.40
C ILE A 49 -17.13 -17.84 12.24
N ARG A 50 -17.10 -18.35 11.00
CA ARG A 50 -16.88 -17.55 9.80
C ARG A 50 -17.88 -16.41 9.71
N HIS A 51 -19.18 -16.71 9.80
CA HIS A 51 -20.23 -15.68 9.76
C HIS A 51 -20.05 -14.62 10.86
N LEU A 52 -19.84 -15.05 12.11
CA LEU A 52 -19.70 -14.14 13.25
C LEU A 52 -18.46 -13.25 13.14
N VAL A 53 -17.33 -13.80 12.69
CA VAL A 53 -16.12 -13.00 12.45
C VAL A 53 -16.34 -12.03 11.29
N GLY A 54 -17.00 -12.45 10.20
CA GLY A 54 -17.36 -11.54 9.10
C GLY A 54 -18.18 -10.33 9.56
N GLU A 55 -19.20 -10.56 10.39
CA GLU A 55 -20.01 -9.48 10.97
C GLU A 55 -19.21 -8.59 11.94
N THR A 56 -18.27 -9.19 12.69
CA THR A 56 -17.33 -8.42 13.54
C THR A 56 -16.50 -7.47 12.71
N LEU A 57 -15.89 -7.95 11.62
CA LEU A 57 -15.02 -7.16 10.76
C LEU A 57 -15.80 -6.06 10.02
N ARG A 58 -17.02 -6.35 9.56
CA ARG A 58 -17.92 -5.36 8.95
C ARG A 58 -18.22 -4.21 9.93
N ALA A 59 -18.68 -4.55 11.12
CA ALA A 59 -19.04 -3.56 12.13
C ALA A 59 -17.81 -2.78 12.60
N ALA A 60 -16.67 -3.43 12.84
CA ALA A 60 -15.43 -2.76 13.21
C ALA A 60 -14.94 -1.76 12.13
N THR A 61 -15.12 -2.09 10.85
CA THR A 61 -14.80 -1.18 9.73
C THR A 61 -15.73 0.05 9.73
N GLU A 62 -17.03 -0.15 9.98
CA GLU A 62 -18.00 0.95 10.08
C GLU A 62 -17.75 1.85 11.30
N VAL A 63 -17.36 1.27 12.45
CA VAL A 63 -16.95 2.03 13.65
C VAL A 63 -15.77 2.94 13.33
N ARG A 64 -14.76 2.44 12.60
CA ARG A 64 -13.61 3.23 12.16
C ARG A 64 -14.01 4.39 11.24
N ARG A 65 -14.90 4.13 10.27
CA ARG A 65 -15.43 5.16 9.36
C ARG A 65 -16.15 6.26 10.13
N LEU A 66 -17.11 5.87 10.97
CA LEU A 66 -17.91 6.81 11.76
C LEU A 66 -17.03 7.63 12.70
N ARG A 67 -16.00 7.02 13.32
CA ARG A 67 -15.06 7.76 14.16
C ARG A 67 -14.34 8.85 13.37
N ARG A 68 -13.78 8.50 12.21
CA ARG A 68 -13.05 9.47 11.38
C ARG A 68 -13.96 10.61 10.93
N ASP A 69 -15.19 10.30 10.52
CA ASP A 69 -16.15 11.33 10.12
C ASP A 69 -16.53 12.22 11.33
N ILE A 70 -16.70 11.64 12.52
CA ILE A 70 -16.93 12.40 13.75
C ILE A 70 -15.74 13.30 14.09
N GLU A 71 -14.51 12.79 14.08
CA GLU A 71 -13.29 13.57 14.35
C GLU A 71 -13.09 14.70 13.33
N ARG A 72 -13.40 14.44 12.05
CA ARG A 72 -13.23 15.42 10.97
C ARG A 72 -14.28 16.54 11.00
N TYR A 73 -15.54 16.20 11.25
CA TYR A 73 -16.66 17.15 11.10
C TYR A 73 -17.15 17.71 12.45
N TYR A 74 -16.89 17.00 13.55
CA TYR A 74 -17.36 17.28 14.91
C TYR A 74 -16.26 16.96 15.95
N PRO A 75 -15.12 17.67 15.94
CA PRO A 75 -13.97 17.37 16.81
C PRO A 75 -14.27 17.47 18.31
N GLU A 76 -15.33 18.20 18.69
CA GLU A 76 -15.79 18.35 20.08
C GLU A 76 -16.65 17.18 20.59
N ALA A 77 -16.97 16.21 19.71
CA ALA A 77 -17.82 15.08 20.05
C ALA A 77 -17.04 14.00 20.81
N ASP A 78 -17.49 13.69 22.03
CA ASP A 78 -16.96 12.60 22.84
C ASP A 78 -17.51 11.25 22.34
N VAL A 79 -16.63 10.30 22.07
CA VAL A 79 -16.97 8.91 21.71
C VAL A 79 -16.29 7.88 22.64
N GLY A 80 -15.79 8.33 23.80
CA GLY A 80 -15.39 7.46 24.91
C GLY A 80 -14.02 6.79 24.80
N HIS A 81 -13.19 7.09 23.78
CA HIS A 81 -11.83 6.57 23.67
C HIS A 81 -10.86 7.59 23.04
N ASP A 82 -9.81 7.98 23.77
CA ASP A 82 -8.75 8.90 23.31
C ASP A 82 -7.95 8.37 22.10
N ARG A 83 -7.98 7.04 21.87
CA ARG A 83 -7.39 6.34 20.72
C ARG A 83 -8.35 5.29 20.14
N ALA A 84 -9.58 5.70 19.84
CA ALA A 84 -10.65 4.81 19.36
C ALA A 84 -10.25 3.94 18.14
N ILE A 85 -9.48 4.48 17.19
CA ILE A 85 -9.07 3.75 15.97
C ILE A 85 -8.09 2.61 16.29
N ASP A 86 -7.14 2.85 17.21
CA ASP A 86 -6.20 1.85 17.72
C ASP A 86 -6.95 0.83 18.58
N TRP A 87 -7.90 1.28 19.40
CA TRP A 87 -8.74 0.39 20.19
C TRP A 87 -9.53 -0.58 19.31
N VAL A 88 -10.18 -0.09 18.24
CA VAL A 88 -10.91 -0.96 17.28
C VAL A 88 -9.96 -1.92 16.56
N HIS A 89 -8.75 -1.47 16.24
CA HIS A 89 -7.73 -2.32 15.66
C HIS A 89 -7.40 -3.51 16.59
N ASP A 90 -6.95 -3.18 17.79
CA ASP A 90 -6.32 -4.11 18.70
C ASP A 90 -7.35 -5.03 19.37
N ASN A 91 -8.59 -4.55 19.55
CA ASN A 91 -9.62 -5.28 20.28
C ASN A 91 -10.65 -5.98 19.38
N LEU A 92 -10.81 -5.57 18.12
CA LEU A 92 -11.82 -6.13 17.22
C LEU A 92 -11.21 -6.75 15.95
N LEU A 93 -10.37 -6.00 15.23
CA LEU A 93 -9.83 -6.46 13.94
C LEU A 93 -8.76 -7.53 14.11
N VAL A 94 -7.72 -7.26 14.91
CA VAL A 94 -6.62 -8.21 15.17
C VAL A 94 -7.15 -9.53 15.74
N PRO A 95 -8.03 -9.54 16.77
CA PRO A 95 -8.48 -10.80 17.31
C PRO A 95 -9.51 -11.52 16.42
N GLY A 96 -10.26 -10.78 15.60
CA GLY A 96 -11.14 -11.38 14.59
C GLY A 96 -10.34 -12.13 13.52
N ARG A 97 -9.26 -11.52 13.02
CA ARG A 97 -8.35 -12.15 12.05
C ARG A 97 -7.61 -13.35 12.64
N ALA A 98 -7.11 -13.23 13.87
CA ALA A 98 -6.46 -14.35 14.56
C ALA A 98 -7.37 -15.59 14.66
N LEU A 99 -8.69 -15.41 14.80
CA LEU A 99 -9.65 -16.52 14.77
C LEU A 99 -9.80 -17.14 13.38
N LEU A 100 -9.72 -16.36 12.29
CA LEU A 100 -9.79 -16.92 10.93
C LEU A 100 -8.56 -17.76 10.62
N ASP A 101 -7.37 -17.24 10.96
CA ASP A 101 -6.09 -17.90 10.80
C ASP A 101 -6.03 -19.21 11.61
N GLN A 102 -6.39 -19.16 12.91
CA GLN A 102 -6.41 -20.32 13.80
C GLN A 102 -7.17 -21.52 13.24
N PHE A 103 -8.25 -21.29 12.49
CA PHE A 103 -9.10 -22.35 11.96
C PHE A 103 -8.92 -22.63 10.46
N GLY A 104 -7.94 -22.00 9.82
CA GLY A 104 -7.73 -22.10 8.37
C GLY A 104 -9.00 -21.71 7.60
N LEU A 105 -9.72 -20.71 8.11
CA LEU A 105 -10.92 -20.14 7.48
C LEU A 105 -10.57 -18.98 6.55
N GLU A 106 -9.28 -18.67 6.44
CA GLU A 106 -8.73 -17.86 5.38
C GLU A 106 -8.84 -18.65 4.07
N GLU A 107 -9.95 -18.43 3.36
CA GLU A 107 -10.00 -18.27 1.90
C GLU A 107 -11.46 -18.25 1.41
N ASP A 108 -11.87 -17.07 0.97
CA ASP A 108 -12.57 -16.82 -0.29
C ASP A 108 -12.45 -15.31 -0.54
N PRO A 109 -11.73 -14.87 -1.59
CA PRO A 109 -11.67 -13.47 -1.99
C PRO A 109 -13.06 -12.83 -2.10
N GLU A 110 -14.09 -13.56 -2.57
CA GLU A 110 -15.46 -13.05 -2.67
C GLU A 110 -16.10 -12.79 -1.29
N TRP A 111 -15.73 -13.57 -0.27
CA TRP A 111 -16.23 -13.39 1.09
C TRP A 111 -15.57 -12.20 1.79
N MET A 112 -14.24 -12.07 1.67
CA MET A 112 -13.52 -10.87 2.12
C MET A 112 -14.00 -9.62 1.36
N GLU A 113 -14.30 -9.75 0.07
CA GLU A 113 -14.91 -8.74 -0.80
C GLU A 113 -16.32 -8.36 -0.36
N GLN A 114 -17.13 -9.29 0.15
CA GLN A 114 -18.44 -9.00 0.76
C GLN A 114 -18.36 -8.38 2.16
N VAL A 115 -17.26 -8.58 2.89
CA VAL A 115 -17.04 -8.07 4.27
C VAL A 115 -16.37 -6.70 4.27
N CYS A 116 -15.47 -6.43 3.32
CA CYS A 116 -14.73 -5.16 3.17
C CYS A 116 -15.37 -4.18 2.16
N ARG A 117 -16.65 -4.37 1.82
CA ARG A 117 -17.40 -3.63 0.78
C ARG A 117 -17.33 -2.09 0.81
N PRO A 118 -17.08 -1.36 1.92
CA PRO A 118 -17.07 0.10 1.82
C PRO A 118 -15.84 0.69 1.11
N HIS A 119 -14.70 -0.03 0.99
CA HIS A 119 -13.43 0.66 0.73
C HIS A 119 -12.48 0.11 -0.34
N GLY A 120 -12.68 -1.08 -0.94
CA GLY A 120 -11.68 -1.63 -1.91
C GLY A 120 -12.21 -2.18 -3.24
N VAL A 121 -13.50 -2.45 -3.36
CA VAL A 121 -14.00 -3.37 -4.41
C VAL A 121 -14.40 -2.67 -5.71
N TRP A 122 -14.78 -1.39 -5.68
CA TRP A 122 -15.00 -0.65 -6.94
C TRP A 122 -13.71 -0.52 -7.77
N HIS A 123 -12.56 -0.46 -7.11
CA HIS A 123 -11.24 -0.38 -7.74
C HIS A 123 -10.72 -1.78 -8.16
N TYR A 124 -10.82 -2.79 -7.28
CA TYR A 124 -10.45 -4.17 -7.64
C TYR A 124 -11.27 -4.75 -8.80
N HIS A 125 -12.60 -4.57 -8.82
CA HIS A 125 -13.43 -4.97 -9.95
C HIS A 125 -13.24 -4.08 -11.18
N ARG A 126 -12.81 -2.83 -11.06
CA ARG A 126 -12.38 -2.01 -12.20
C ARG A 126 -11.11 -2.59 -12.80
N MET A 127 -10.10 -2.93 -12.01
CA MET A 127 -8.90 -3.65 -12.50
C MET A 127 -9.27 -4.95 -13.21
N ARG A 128 -10.08 -5.81 -12.58
CA ARG A 128 -10.42 -7.12 -13.15
C ARG A 128 -11.34 -7.05 -14.38
N ARG A 129 -12.26 -6.07 -14.45
CA ARG A 129 -13.08 -5.80 -15.65
C ARG A 129 -12.32 -5.05 -16.75
N SER A 130 -11.32 -4.25 -16.39
CA SER A 130 -10.44 -3.52 -17.31
C SER A 130 -9.41 -4.44 -17.98
N ALA A 131 -9.03 -5.54 -17.31
CA ALA A 131 -8.20 -6.59 -17.88
C ALA A 131 -8.90 -7.38 -19.01
N ASP A 132 -10.24 -7.44 -19.01
CA ASP A 132 -11.05 -8.14 -20.02
C ASP A 132 -11.40 -7.28 -21.26
N GLY A 133 -10.87 -6.05 -21.33
CA GLY A 133 -10.99 -5.19 -22.51
C GLY A 133 -11.32 -3.75 -22.16
N LEU A 134 -10.44 -2.85 -22.61
CA LEU A 134 -10.46 -1.39 -22.42
C LEU A 134 -10.09 -0.95 -20.99
N PHE A 135 -8.80 -0.71 -20.77
CA PHE A 135 -8.41 0.48 -20.00
C PHE A 135 -9.15 1.67 -20.64
N ASP A 136 -10.06 2.29 -19.90
CA ASP A 136 -10.48 3.65 -20.22
C ASP A 136 -9.19 4.47 -20.23
N THR A 137 -8.83 5.05 -21.38
CA THR A 137 -7.57 5.76 -21.63
C THR A 137 -7.37 6.99 -20.71
N ASN A 138 -8.26 7.20 -19.75
CA ASN A 138 -8.32 8.32 -18.83
C ASN A 138 -7.97 7.97 -17.37
N CYS A 139 -7.63 6.72 -17.03
CA CYS A 139 -7.20 6.37 -15.66
C CYS A 139 -6.25 5.17 -15.67
N GLU A 140 -4.95 5.42 -15.85
CA GLU A 140 -3.93 4.40 -15.59
C GLU A 140 -3.94 4.04 -14.08
N PRO A 141 -3.80 2.75 -13.71
CA PRO A 141 -3.80 2.35 -12.31
C PRO A 141 -2.56 2.91 -11.59
N ALA A 142 -2.70 3.25 -10.30
CA ALA A 142 -1.54 3.54 -9.45
C ALA A 142 -0.61 2.33 -9.44
N ARG A 143 0.70 2.52 -9.60
CA ARG A 143 1.67 1.43 -9.58
C ARG A 143 2.84 1.81 -8.72
N ALA A 144 3.39 0.86 -7.99
CA ALA A 144 4.61 1.06 -7.22
C ALA A 144 5.42 -0.23 -7.21
N CYS A 145 6.72 -0.14 -6.95
CA CYS A 145 7.56 -1.30 -6.69
C CYS A 145 8.69 -0.97 -5.72
N MET A 146 9.15 -2.00 -5.01
CA MET A 146 10.19 -1.91 -3.99
C MET A 146 10.90 -3.26 -3.89
N ILE A 147 12.23 -3.25 -3.89
CA ILE A 147 13.02 -4.42 -3.49
C ILE A 147 12.64 -4.83 -2.07
N ASP A 148 12.41 -6.11 -1.83
CA ASP A 148 12.10 -6.59 -0.49
C ASP A 148 13.32 -6.33 0.43
N PRO A 149 13.18 -5.52 1.49
CA PRO A 149 14.28 -5.24 2.41
C PRO A 149 14.78 -6.48 3.16
N GLY A 150 13.97 -7.54 3.22
CA GLY A 150 14.31 -8.84 3.79
C GLY A 150 14.98 -9.80 2.82
N ASP A 151 14.78 -9.63 1.50
CA ASP A 151 15.35 -10.46 0.45
C ASP A 151 15.60 -9.64 -0.82
N ALA A 152 16.86 -9.28 -1.07
CA ALA A 152 17.25 -8.43 -2.18
C ALA A 152 16.95 -9.01 -3.58
N GLN A 153 16.62 -10.30 -3.68
CA GLN A 153 16.26 -10.97 -4.93
C GLN A 153 14.75 -10.92 -5.20
N GLN A 154 13.95 -10.47 -4.24
CA GLN A 154 12.51 -10.32 -4.37
C GLN A 154 12.12 -8.86 -4.40
N ALA A 155 10.98 -8.58 -4.99
CA ALA A 155 10.40 -7.26 -5.05
C ALA A 155 8.89 -7.32 -4.81
N TYR A 156 8.40 -6.35 -4.05
CA TYR A 156 7.00 -6.02 -3.96
C TYR A 156 6.61 -5.21 -5.19
N PHE A 157 5.56 -5.64 -5.87
CA PHE A 157 4.89 -4.86 -6.90
C PHE A 157 3.47 -4.55 -6.46
N PHE A 158 3.03 -3.33 -6.75
CA PHE A 158 1.72 -2.80 -6.39
C PHE A 158 1.02 -2.34 -7.67
N ALA A 159 -0.28 -2.60 -7.76
CA ALA A 159 -1.14 -2.06 -8.81
C ALA A 159 -2.53 -1.79 -8.21
N ASP A 160 -2.91 -0.52 -8.13
CA ASP A 160 -4.11 -0.02 -7.48
C ASP A 160 -4.24 -0.64 -6.07
N VAL A 161 -5.25 -1.47 -5.79
CA VAL A 161 -5.40 -2.11 -4.45
C VAL A 161 -4.68 -3.46 -4.30
N GLY A 162 -4.04 -3.94 -5.36
CA GLY A 162 -3.38 -5.25 -5.43
C GLY A 162 -1.88 -5.16 -5.20
N MET A 163 -1.30 -6.27 -4.76
CA MET A 163 0.14 -6.47 -4.68
C MET A 163 0.56 -7.91 -4.99
N ALA A 164 1.81 -8.08 -5.41
CA ALA A 164 2.45 -9.38 -5.62
C ALA A 164 3.91 -9.30 -5.16
N ILE A 165 4.47 -10.45 -4.78
CA ILE A 165 5.91 -10.59 -4.54
C ILE A 165 6.48 -11.36 -5.72
N ILE A 166 7.46 -10.78 -6.39
CA ILE A 166 8.05 -11.30 -7.63
C ILE A 166 9.56 -11.39 -7.45
N ASP A 167 10.15 -12.48 -7.94
CA ASP A 167 11.59 -12.56 -8.19
C ASP A 167 11.83 -12.06 -9.62
N PRO A 168 12.51 -10.91 -9.82
CA PRO A 168 12.63 -10.26 -11.13
C PRO A 168 13.55 -10.97 -12.13
N ARG A 169 14.47 -11.84 -11.69
CA ARG A 169 15.54 -12.45 -12.51
C ARG A 169 16.12 -11.56 -13.62
N PRO A 170 16.85 -10.48 -13.24
CA PRO A 170 17.44 -9.53 -14.18
C PRO A 170 18.20 -10.19 -15.35
N GLY A 171 18.06 -9.59 -16.54
CA GLY A 171 18.70 -10.11 -17.76
C GLY A 171 17.98 -11.30 -18.41
N SER A 172 16.83 -11.72 -17.89
CA SER A 172 15.99 -12.78 -18.46
C SER A 172 14.49 -12.44 -18.39
N THR A 173 13.64 -13.19 -19.09
CA THR A 173 12.16 -13.16 -18.92
C THR A 173 11.71 -14.32 -18.00
N GLY A 174 12.60 -14.75 -17.10
CA GLY A 174 12.40 -15.89 -16.22
C GLY A 174 11.81 -15.52 -14.86
N ASP A 175 11.32 -14.29 -14.71
CA ASP A 175 10.68 -13.78 -13.51
C ASP A 175 9.49 -14.66 -13.09
N PHE A 176 9.25 -14.76 -11.79
CA PHE A 176 8.14 -15.57 -11.29
C PHE A 176 7.52 -14.97 -10.04
N ILE A 177 6.23 -15.26 -9.87
CA ILE A 177 5.46 -14.89 -8.70
C ILE A 177 5.91 -15.76 -7.53
N VAL A 178 6.55 -15.16 -6.53
CA VAL A 178 6.94 -15.82 -5.28
C VAL A 178 5.71 -16.04 -4.41
N GLN A 179 4.86 -15.01 -4.29
CA GLN A 179 3.60 -15.09 -3.56
C GLN A 179 2.45 -14.62 -4.45
N LYS A 180 1.38 -15.42 -4.51
CA LYS A 180 0.22 -15.14 -5.36
C LYS A 180 -0.30 -13.71 -5.15
N PRO A 181 -0.78 -13.05 -6.22
CA PRO A 181 -1.34 -11.71 -6.09
C PRO A 181 -2.45 -11.67 -5.04
N MET A 182 -2.42 -10.64 -4.20
CA MET A 182 -3.35 -10.45 -3.11
C MET A 182 -3.69 -8.96 -2.99
N LEU A 183 -4.69 -8.61 -2.17
CA LEU A 183 -4.94 -7.22 -1.83
C LEU A 183 -3.87 -6.73 -0.85
N ILE A 184 -3.47 -5.47 -0.98
CA ILE A 184 -2.55 -4.81 -0.03
C ILE A 184 -3.04 -4.99 1.42
N VAL A 185 -4.36 -4.92 1.62
CA VAL A 185 -5.03 -5.04 2.93
C VAL A 185 -4.97 -6.43 3.57
N GLN A 186 -4.65 -7.46 2.77
CA GLN A 186 -4.41 -8.80 3.26
C GLN A 186 -3.01 -8.92 3.84
N ARG A 187 -2.03 -8.24 3.24
CA ARG A 187 -0.64 -8.23 3.70
C ARG A 187 -0.40 -7.21 4.82
N TRP A 188 -0.88 -5.99 4.63
CA TRP A 188 -0.70 -4.87 5.56
C TRP A 188 -2.04 -4.23 5.88
N SER A 189 -2.73 -4.77 6.88
CA SER A 189 -4.01 -4.25 7.36
C SER A 189 -3.90 -2.87 8.01
N CYS A 190 -2.71 -2.48 8.48
CA CYS A 190 -2.45 -1.15 9.02
C CYS A 190 -2.58 -0.04 7.96
N LEU A 191 -2.32 -0.32 6.68
CA LEU A 191 -2.51 0.64 5.59
C LEU A 191 -3.99 1.02 5.43
N VAL A 192 -4.92 0.08 5.60
CA VAL A 192 -6.36 0.35 5.66
C VAL A 192 -6.70 1.26 6.84
N ALA A 193 -6.08 1.02 8.00
CA ALA A 193 -6.26 1.88 9.17
C ALA A 193 -5.88 3.34 8.84
N ALA A 194 -4.82 3.50 8.06
CA ALA A 194 -4.32 4.77 7.55
C ALA A 194 -5.06 5.30 6.30
N ASN A 195 -6.12 4.64 5.82
CA ASN A 195 -6.83 4.98 4.58
C ASN A 195 -5.97 4.92 3.30
N ILE A 196 -4.87 4.18 3.34
CA ILE A 196 -4.01 3.94 2.19
C ILE A 196 -4.49 2.65 1.54
N PHE A 197 -5.21 2.78 0.43
CA PHE A 197 -5.74 1.64 -0.33
C PHE A 197 -4.94 1.36 -1.59
N THR A 198 -4.35 2.40 -2.17
CA THR A 198 -3.42 2.32 -3.30
C THR A 198 -2.04 2.78 -2.84
N VAL A 199 -1.01 2.32 -3.53
CA VAL A 199 0.36 2.75 -3.30
C VAL A 199 0.86 3.35 -4.60
N ASP A 200 1.11 4.65 -4.58
CA ASP A 200 1.59 5.41 -5.73
C ASP A 200 3.12 5.37 -5.75
N ALA A 201 3.76 5.42 -4.58
CA ALA A 201 5.18 5.17 -4.46
C ALA A 201 5.54 4.53 -3.12
N VAL A 202 6.69 3.87 -3.07
CA VAL A 202 7.19 3.24 -1.85
C VAL A 202 8.71 3.40 -1.74
N LEU A 203 9.19 3.67 -0.53
CA LEU A 203 10.61 3.84 -0.22
C LEU A 203 10.98 2.99 0.99
N SER A 204 11.83 1.99 0.81
CA SER A 204 12.38 1.20 1.92
C SER A 204 13.24 2.07 2.83
N ASN A 205 13.08 1.91 4.14
CA ASN A 205 13.99 2.49 5.10
C ASN A 205 15.28 1.67 5.15
N ARG A 206 16.38 2.16 4.56
CA ARG A 206 17.67 1.45 4.55
C ARG A 206 18.31 1.34 5.94
N ALA A 207 18.00 2.24 6.86
CA ALA A 207 18.46 2.17 8.24
C ALA A 207 17.70 1.13 9.07
N ASN A 208 16.46 0.80 8.66
CA ASN A 208 15.63 -0.22 9.30
C ASN A 208 14.84 -1.01 8.24
N LYS A 209 15.33 -2.21 7.89
CA LYS A 209 14.70 -3.10 6.91
C LYS A 209 13.25 -3.50 7.25
N HIS A 210 12.81 -3.30 8.49
CA HIS A 210 11.43 -3.57 8.88
C HIS A 210 10.51 -2.42 8.53
N GLU A 211 11.00 -1.29 8.02
CA GLU A 211 10.22 -0.10 7.75
C GLU A 211 10.24 0.33 6.28
N ALA A 212 9.12 0.85 5.81
CA ALA A 212 9.02 1.49 4.51
C ALA A 212 8.03 2.66 4.56
N TYR A 213 8.33 3.70 3.79
CA TYR A 213 7.42 4.82 3.53
C TYR A 213 6.50 4.45 2.37
N PHE A 214 5.19 4.53 2.60
CA PHE A 214 4.15 4.35 1.59
C PHE A 214 3.53 5.70 1.27
N PHE A 215 3.47 6.04 -0.02
CA PHE A 215 2.88 7.27 -0.53
C PHE A 215 1.58 6.96 -1.28
N SER A 216 0.54 7.75 -1.04
CA SER A 216 -0.79 7.60 -1.67
C SER A 216 -1.49 8.96 -1.70
N GLY A 217 -1.71 9.47 -2.91
CA GLY A 217 -2.16 10.83 -3.16
C GLY A 217 -1.22 11.85 -2.50
N GLU A 218 -1.80 12.78 -1.74
CA GLU A 218 -1.04 13.83 -1.04
C GLU A 218 -0.52 13.38 0.35
N PHE A 219 -0.64 12.09 0.68
CA PHE A 219 -0.32 11.56 2.00
C PHE A 219 0.76 10.48 1.96
N TYR A 220 1.43 10.31 3.10
CA TYR A 220 2.36 9.21 3.32
C TYR A 220 2.20 8.60 4.72
N ALA A 221 2.65 7.36 4.88
CA ALA A 221 2.84 6.72 6.17
C ALA A 221 4.15 5.93 6.20
N LEU A 222 4.85 5.98 7.33
CA LEU A 222 5.94 5.06 7.66
C LEU A 222 5.35 3.84 8.34
N VAL A 223 5.60 2.67 7.76
CA VAL A 223 5.01 1.40 8.18
C VAL A 223 6.09 0.43 8.55
N ASN A 224 5.93 -0.25 9.70
CA ASN A 224 6.68 -1.46 9.99
C ASN A 224 6.06 -2.61 9.20
N ILE A 225 6.70 -2.98 8.09
CA ILE A 225 6.22 -3.99 7.14
C ILE A 225 6.30 -5.43 7.68
N SER A 226 7.07 -5.67 8.75
CA SER A 226 7.16 -6.99 9.39
C SER A 226 6.09 -7.19 10.47
N GLU A 227 5.71 -6.12 11.17
CA GLU A 227 4.72 -6.13 12.26
C GLU A 227 3.31 -5.74 11.80
N ASP A 228 3.13 -5.35 10.53
CA ASP A 228 1.89 -4.76 10.01
C ASP A 228 1.38 -3.61 10.90
N ARG A 229 2.23 -2.59 11.08
CA ARG A 229 1.95 -1.49 12.02
C ARG A 229 2.37 -0.13 11.47
N ILE A 230 1.52 0.88 11.63
CA ILE A 230 1.90 2.27 11.35
C ILE A 230 2.89 2.74 12.42
N VAL A 231 4.06 3.19 11.99
CA VAL A 231 5.09 3.80 12.85
C VAL A 231 4.88 5.31 12.93
N ASN A 232 4.58 5.95 11.81
CA ASN A 232 4.26 7.37 11.71
C ASN A 232 3.31 7.62 10.53
N GLY A 233 2.41 8.59 10.63
CA GLY A 233 1.39 8.86 9.62
C GLY A 233 0.02 8.23 9.92
N PRO A 234 -0.94 8.31 8.99
CA PRO A 234 -0.84 9.02 7.71
C PRO A 234 -0.74 10.54 7.94
N LYS A 235 0.13 11.20 7.19
CA LYS A 235 0.30 12.66 7.22
C LYS A 235 0.46 13.19 5.81
N GLU A 236 0.11 14.45 5.61
CA GLU A 236 0.27 15.12 4.33
C GLU A 236 1.77 15.25 4.00
N ILE A 237 2.16 14.94 2.77
CA ILE A 237 3.55 14.92 2.32
C ILE A 237 4.20 16.29 2.54
N ILE A 238 3.56 17.35 2.04
CA ILE A 238 4.11 18.70 2.16
C ILE A 238 4.26 19.12 3.62
N SER A 239 3.44 18.58 4.54
CA SER A 239 3.48 18.92 5.96
C SER A 239 4.74 18.40 6.65
N GLU A 240 5.21 17.20 6.31
CA GLU A 240 6.33 16.52 7.00
C GLU A 240 7.60 16.35 6.16
N TRP A 241 7.55 16.66 4.87
CA TRP A 241 8.71 16.63 3.98
C TRP A 241 9.01 18.05 3.48
N PRO A 242 9.68 18.90 4.29
CA PRO A 242 10.16 20.22 3.88
C PRO A 242 10.82 20.26 2.50
N SER A 243 11.61 19.26 2.13
CA SER A 243 12.28 19.21 0.82
C SER A 243 11.28 18.97 -0.33
N LEU A 244 10.31 18.06 -0.14
CA LEU A 244 9.27 17.80 -1.15
C LEU A 244 8.32 18.99 -1.28
N ARG A 245 8.00 19.67 -0.17
CA ARG A 245 7.28 20.96 -0.19
C ARG A 245 8.04 22.01 -0.99
N ALA A 246 9.34 22.16 -0.74
CA ALA A 246 10.19 23.13 -1.46
C ALA A 246 10.32 22.78 -2.95
N ALA A 247 10.31 21.49 -3.30
CA ALA A 247 10.26 21.02 -4.68
C ALA A 247 8.89 21.23 -5.35
N GLY A 248 7.83 21.53 -4.58
CA GLY A 248 6.46 21.66 -5.05
C GLY A 248 5.75 20.32 -5.29
N PHE A 249 6.31 19.21 -4.78
CA PHE A 249 5.77 17.87 -4.97
C PHE A 249 4.68 17.60 -3.95
N LYS A 250 3.43 17.65 -4.39
CA LYS A 250 2.26 17.31 -3.57
C LYS A 250 1.97 15.82 -3.55
N THR A 251 2.23 15.14 -4.66
CA THR A 251 2.12 13.70 -4.85
C THR A 251 3.47 13.15 -5.29
N ILE A 252 3.70 11.86 -5.09
CA ILE A 252 4.93 11.17 -5.52
C ILE A 252 4.51 9.97 -6.35
N ASP A 253 4.99 9.93 -7.58
CA ASP A 253 4.62 8.90 -8.56
C ASP A 253 5.62 7.75 -8.56
N ALA A 254 6.89 8.02 -8.25
CA ALA A 254 7.89 6.97 -8.08
C ALA A 254 8.99 7.42 -7.13
N VAL A 255 9.64 6.45 -6.49
CA VAL A 255 10.85 6.66 -5.72
C VAL A 255 11.91 5.64 -6.13
N LEU A 256 13.12 6.12 -6.43
CA LEU A 256 14.29 5.29 -6.68
C LEU A 256 15.34 5.57 -5.61
N PRO A 257 15.66 4.62 -4.71
CA PRO A 257 16.76 4.77 -3.77
C PRO A 257 18.09 5.05 -4.50
N HIS A 258 18.90 5.96 -3.98
CA HIS A 258 20.22 6.22 -4.55
C HIS A 258 21.08 4.95 -4.45
N PRO A 259 21.81 4.55 -5.49
CA PRO A 259 22.54 3.27 -5.51
C PRO A 259 23.61 3.17 -4.41
N TYR A 260 24.38 4.24 -4.21
CA TYR A 260 25.52 4.24 -3.27
C TYR A 260 25.31 5.00 -1.94
N ILE A 261 24.39 5.97 -1.87
CA ILE A 261 24.19 6.82 -0.69
C ILE A 261 22.86 6.39 -0.04
N PRO A 262 22.89 5.76 1.15
CA PRO A 262 21.71 5.12 1.74
C PRO A 262 20.60 6.10 2.13
N ASP A 263 20.96 7.34 2.47
CA ASP A 263 20.05 8.37 2.96
C ASP A 263 19.61 9.32 1.83
N GLN A 264 19.74 8.90 0.57
CA GLN A 264 19.30 9.66 -0.58
C GLN A 264 18.38 8.84 -1.47
N ALA A 265 17.37 9.48 -2.03
CA ALA A 265 16.49 8.87 -3.02
C ALA A 265 16.03 9.91 -4.04
N TYR A 266 15.83 9.47 -5.27
CA TYR A 266 15.18 10.24 -6.32
C TYR A 266 13.67 10.11 -6.15
N PHE A 267 12.99 11.23 -5.99
CA PHE A 267 11.54 11.34 -5.95
C PHE A 267 11.07 11.90 -7.28
N PHE A 268 10.12 11.23 -7.92
CA PHE A 268 9.52 11.62 -9.20
C PHE A 268 8.07 12.09 -8.96
N SER A 269 7.68 13.17 -9.62
CA SER A 269 6.35 13.77 -9.54
C SER A 269 6.05 14.48 -10.87
N ASP A 270 5.05 13.98 -11.60
CA ASP A 270 4.74 14.35 -12.98
C ASP A 270 6.00 14.32 -13.86
N LYS A 271 6.40 15.46 -14.43
CA LYS A 271 7.57 15.56 -15.33
C LYS A 271 8.85 15.94 -14.60
N MET A 272 8.77 16.05 -13.28
CA MET A 272 9.83 16.58 -12.44
C MET A 272 10.41 15.48 -11.56
N TYR A 273 11.66 15.65 -11.16
CA TYR A 273 12.28 14.84 -10.12
C TYR A 273 13.15 15.70 -9.20
N ALA A 274 13.38 15.19 -7.99
CA ALA A 274 14.36 15.73 -7.05
C ALA A 274 15.11 14.59 -6.38
N LEU A 275 16.43 14.75 -6.22
CA LEU A 275 17.23 13.93 -5.33
C LEU A 275 17.16 14.55 -3.93
N VAL A 276 16.64 13.79 -2.98
CA VAL A 276 16.41 14.25 -1.61
C VAL A 276 17.28 13.45 -0.67
N TYR A 277 17.98 14.15 0.21
CA TYR A 277 18.52 13.57 1.43
C TYR A 277 17.41 13.49 2.46
N TYR A 278 17.19 12.31 3.05
CA TYR A 278 16.18 12.08 4.06
C TYR A 278 16.78 11.30 5.22
N ASN A 279 16.38 11.65 6.44
CA ASN A 279 16.80 10.93 7.64
C ASN A 279 15.59 10.20 8.23
N PRO A 280 15.58 8.85 8.25
CA PRO A 280 14.41 8.12 8.70
C PRO A 280 13.99 8.45 10.14
N GLY A 281 12.71 8.78 10.33
CA GLY A 281 12.17 9.14 11.65
C GLY A 281 12.42 10.59 12.09
N GLU A 282 13.12 11.40 11.29
CA GLU A 282 13.29 12.83 11.51
C GLU A 282 12.64 13.67 10.41
N ILE A 283 12.09 14.84 10.76
CA ILE A 283 11.57 15.84 9.81
C ILE A 283 12.73 16.71 9.27
N LYS A 284 13.88 16.09 9.00
CA LYS A 284 15.10 16.76 8.51
C LYS A 284 15.51 16.15 7.19
N ASP A 285 14.81 16.55 6.15
CA ASP A 285 15.11 16.27 4.76
C ASP A 285 15.60 17.53 4.04
N SER A 286 16.38 17.35 2.98
CA SER A 286 16.89 18.45 2.17
C SER A 286 17.05 18.06 0.71
N ILE A 287 16.84 19.02 -0.19
CA ILE A 287 17.07 18.80 -1.61
C ILE A 287 18.58 18.78 -1.88
N VAL A 288 19.06 17.72 -2.50
CA VAL A 288 20.44 17.58 -2.99
C VAL A 288 20.51 18.05 -4.45
N ILE A 289 19.58 17.60 -5.29
CA ILE A 289 19.42 18.03 -6.70
C ILE A 289 17.93 18.22 -6.96
N GLY A 290 17.55 19.24 -7.72
CA GLY A 290 16.15 19.41 -8.13
C GLY A 290 15.45 20.63 -7.50
N PRO A 291 14.15 20.79 -7.78
CA PRO A 291 13.38 20.01 -8.75
C PRO A 291 13.86 20.31 -10.18
N LYS A 292 13.98 19.28 -11.02
CA LYS A 292 14.39 19.41 -12.42
C LYS A 292 13.49 18.57 -13.32
N VAL A 293 13.39 18.95 -14.60
CA VAL A 293 12.64 18.18 -15.60
C VAL A 293 13.38 16.88 -15.90
N ILE A 294 12.69 15.74 -15.82
CA ILE A 294 13.28 14.40 -16.00
C ILE A 294 14.06 14.33 -17.32
N THR A 295 13.42 14.69 -18.43
CA THR A 295 14.03 14.59 -19.75
C THR A 295 15.17 15.57 -20.00
N ASN A 296 15.43 16.53 -19.12
CA ASN A 296 16.61 17.40 -19.29
C ASN A 296 17.87 16.76 -18.69
N GLU A 297 17.70 15.95 -17.64
CA GLU A 297 18.80 15.45 -16.83
C GLU A 297 19.04 13.95 -17.05
N TRP A 298 18.02 13.20 -17.42
CA TRP A 298 18.10 11.77 -17.72
C TRP A 298 18.08 11.59 -19.23
N SER A 299 19.28 11.50 -19.82
CA SER A 299 19.42 11.46 -21.27
C SER A 299 18.83 10.17 -21.85
N SER A 300 18.99 9.05 -21.15
CA SER A 300 18.40 7.76 -21.50
C SER A 300 16.88 7.76 -21.43
N LEU A 301 16.29 8.36 -20.38
CA LEU A 301 14.83 8.44 -20.23
C LEU A 301 14.22 9.34 -21.30
N ARG A 302 14.88 10.44 -21.67
CA ARG A 302 14.47 11.28 -22.81
C ARG A 302 14.47 10.48 -24.12
N GLU A 303 15.53 9.71 -24.38
CA GLU A 303 15.63 8.87 -25.57
C GLU A 303 14.55 7.78 -25.61
N ALA A 304 14.25 7.17 -24.47
CA ALA A 304 13.18 6.19 -24.33
C ALA A 304 11.76 6.80 -24.39
N GLY A 305 11.65 8.14 -24.35
CA GLY A 305 10.39 8.87 -24.34
C GLY A 305 9.69 8.93 -22.97
N PHE A 306 10.40 8.60 -21.88
CA PHE A 306 9.86 8.56 -20.52
C PHE A 306 9.83 9.98 -19.92
N HIS A 307 8.72 10.68 -20.13
CA HIS A 307 8.52 12.05 -19.63
C HIS A 307 8.02 12.13 -18.18
N TYR A 308 7.46 11.03 -17.66
CA TYR A 308 7.05 10.80 -16.27
C TYR A 308 7.33 9.33 -15.95
N ILE A 309 7.27 8.96 -14.68
CA ILE A 309 7.62 7.62 -14.18
C ILE A 309 6.51 7.15 -13.25
N ASP A 310 5.88 6.01 -13.58
CA ASP A 310 4.89 5.36 -12.71
C ASP A 310 5.56 4.58 -11.59
N SER A 311 6.73 4.02 -11.87
CA SER A 311 7.46 3.27 -10.86
C SER A 311 8.92 3.10 -11.23
N ALA A 312 9.77 2.94 -10.21
CA ALA A 312 11.19 2.71 -10.41
C ALA A 312 11.72 1.74 -9.36
N MET A 313 12.68 0.91 -9.76
CA MET A 313 13.31 -0.06 -8.87
C MET A 313 14.76 -0.29 -9.28
N THR A 314 15.66 -0.31 -8.31
CA THR A 314 17.05 -0.70 -8.53
C THR A 314 17.11 -2.15 -9.03
N ASN A 315 18.00 -2.43 -9.98
CA ASN A 315 18.23 -3.79 -10.43
C ASN A 315 18.85 -4.62 -9.27
N PRO A 316 18.21 -5.74 -8.84
CA PRO A 316 18.72 -6.63 -7.80
C PRO A 316 20.17 -7.11 -8.00
N ASP A 317 20.58 -7.31 -9.25
CA ASP A 317 21.86 -7.91 -9.61
C ASP A 317 22.93 -6.85 -9.91
N ASN A 318 22.52 -5.62 -10.20
CA ASN A 318 23.43 -4.52 -10.48
C ASN A 318 22.88 -3.21 -9.91
N PRO A 319 23.43 -2.69 -8.79
CA PRO A 319 22.94 -1.46 -8.19
C PRO A 319 23.15 -0.22 -9.08
N GLU A 320 24.04 -0.30 -10.09
CA GLU A 320 24.24 0.77 -11.07
C GLU A 320 23.15 0.81 -12.14
N GLU A 321 22.19 -0.10 -12.08
CA GLU A 321 21.08 -0.16 -13.02
C GLU A 321 19.74 0.00 -12.30
N ALA A 322 18.77 0.57 -12.98
CA ALA A 322 17.40 0.68 -12.49
C ALA A 322 16.39 0.44 -13.60
N TYR A 323 15.32 -0.26 -13.25
CA TYR A 323 14.13 -0.39 -14.05
C TYR A 323 13.24 0.82 -13.82
N PHE A 324 12.79 1.44 -14.91
CA PHE A 324 11.79 2.50 -14.91
C PHE A 324 10.57 2.02 -15.68
N PHE A 325 9.38 2.21 -15.11
CA PHE A 325 8.11 1.81 -15.67
C PHE A 325 7.25 3.05 -15.97
N ARG A 326 6.57 3.03 -17.11
CA ARG A 326 5.64 4.08 -17.53
C ARG A 326 4.60 3.51 -18.49
N GLY A 327 3.33 3.57 -18.09
CA GLY A 327 2.22 2.99 -18.84
C GLY A 327 2.40 1.47 -18.99
N SER A 328 2.46 0.99 -20.23
CA SER A 328 2.75 -0.41 -20.55
C SER A 328 4.22 -0.68 -20.89
N ASP A 329 5.08 0.32 -20.82
CA ASP A 329 6.49 0.23 -21.17
C ASP A 329 7.39 0.17 -19.93
N TYR A 330 8.55 -0.45 -20.08
CA TYR A 330 9.67 -0.29 -19.16
C TYR A 330 10.99 -0.09 -19.92
N VAL A 331 11.96 0.50 -19.23
CA VAL A 331 13.34 0.62 -19.67
C VAL A 331 14.28 0.30 -18.51
N LEU A 332 15.38 -0.40 -18.80
CA LEU A 332 16.49 -0.63 -17.88
C LEU A 332 17.61 0.33 -18.24
N VAL A 333 18.01 1.15 -17.28
CA VAL A 333 18.99 2.22 -17.46
C VAL A 333 20.15 1.99 -16.52
N ASN A 334 21.38 2.17 -17.01
CA ASN A 334 22.54 2.34 -16.14
C ASN A 334 22.55 3.79 -15.64
N ILE A 335 22.45 3.96 -14.32
CA ILE A 335 22.27 5.26 -13.68
C ILE A 335 23.64 5.83 -13.28
N CYS A 336 23.85 7.12 -13.58
CA CYS A 336 25.07 7.84 -13.21
C CYS A 336 24.72 9.01 -12.29
N PRO A 337 24.67 8.81 -10.96
CA PRO A 337 24.28 9.85 -10.02
C PRO A 337 25.12 11.12 -10.14
N GLY A 338 24.46 12.27 -10.33
CA GLY A 338 25.11 13.58 -10.40
C GLY A 338 25.64 13.96 -11.78
N THR A 339 25.51 13.10 -12.79
CA THR A 339 25.82 13.42 -14.20
C THR A 339 24.62 13.12 -15.11
N THR A 340 24.77 13.36 -16.41
CA THR A 340 23.78 13.02 -17.45
C THR A 340 24.33 11.93 -18.38
N ASP A 341 25.27 11.13 -17.90
CA ASP A 341 25.95 10.06 -18.66
C ASP A 341 25.20 8.72 -18.56
N ASP A 342 23.98 8.75 -18.03
CA ASP A 342 23.06 7.61 -17.98
C ASP A 342 22.77 7.07 -19.38
N TYR A 343 22.67 5.76 -19.52
CA TYR A 343 22.41 5.12 -20.82
C TYR A 343 21.45 3.95 -20.71
N ILE A 344 20.73 3.68 -21.81
CA ILE A 344 19.81 2.56 -21.90
C ILE A 344 20.61 1.26 -21.99
N VAL A 345 20.40 0.35 -21.04
CA VAL A 345 20.95 -1.02 -21.06
C VAL A 345 20.03 -1.94 -21.85
N ASN A 346 18.71 -1.81 -21.67
CA ASN A 346 17.71 -2.59 -22.38
C ASN A 346 16.37 -1.84 -22.40
N GLY A 347 15.60 -1.98 -23.49
CA GLY A 347 14.33 -1.27 -23.67
C GLY A 347 14.44 -0.03 -24.58
N PRO A 348 13.37 0.77 -24.68
CA PRO A 348 12.06 0.53 -24.08
C PRO A 348 11.38 -0.71 -24.66
N LYS A 349 10.69 -1.47 -23.82
CA LYS A 349 9.94 -2.68 -24.21
C LYS A 349 8.63 -2.75 -23.43
N LEU A 350 7.69 -3.56 -23.93
CA LEU A 350 6.42 -3.78 -23.27
C LEU A 350 6.61 -4.65 -22.01
N VAL A 351 6.01 -4.23 -20.90
CA VAL A 351 6.08 -4.97 -19.62
C VAL A 351 5.45 -6.34 -19.77
N HIS A 352 4.27 -6.44 -20.40
CA HIS A 352 3.55 -7.71 -20.50
C HIS A 352 4.28 -8.78 -21.35
N THR A 353 5.26 -8.40 -22.18
CA THR A 353 6.06 -9.34 -22.96
C THR A 353 7.30 -9.80 -22.19
N GLU A 354 7.97 -8.89 -21.51
CA GLU A 354 9.26 -9.18 -20.86
C GLU A 354 9.14 -9.56 -19.37
N TRP A 355 8.01 -9.25 -18.74
CA TRP A 355 7.67 -9.60 -17.36
C TRP A 355 6.43 -10.51 -17.30
N PRO A 356 6.54 -11.79 -17.73
CA PRO A 356 5.48 -12.78 -17.61
C PRO A 356 4.76 -12.83 -16.26
N SER A 357 5.47 -12.60 -15.15
CA SER A 357 4.87 -12.62 -13.81
C SER A 357 3.94 -11.43 -13.55
N LEU A 358 4.32 -10.23 -14.02
CA LEU A 358 3.49 -9.02 -13.92
C LEU A 358 2.23 -9.12 -14.80
N ARG A 359 2.36 -9.72 -15.99
CA ARG A 359 1.21 -10.05 -16.84
C ARG A 359 0.29 -11.06 -16.15
N ALA A 360 0.86 -12.13 -15.59
CA ALA A 360 0.08 -13.15 -14.88
C ALA A 360 -0.63 -12.58 -13.62
N ALA A 361 -0.05 -11.55 -13.00
CA ALA A 361 -0.65 -10.81 -11.89
C ALA A 361 -1.72 -9.79 -12.33
N LEU A 362 -1.85 -9.53 -13.64
CA LEU A 362 -2.73 -8.50 -14.23
C LEU A 362 -2.39 -7.06 -13.80
N PHE A 363 -1.10 -6.76 -13.62
CA PHE A 363 -0.65 -5.41 -13.22
C PHE A 363 -0.33 -4.51 -14.43
N TYR A 364 -0.11 -5.12 -15.60
CA TYR A 364 0.28 -4.47 -16.85
C TYR A 364 -0.36 -5.11 -18.07
#